data_AF-L1IUS7-F1
#
_entry.id   AF-L1IUS7-F1
#
_cell.length_a   1.000
_cell.length_b   1.000
_cell.length_c   1.000
_cell.angle_alpha   90.00
_cell.angle_beta   90.00
_cell.angle_gamma   90.00
#
_symmetry.space_group_name_H-M   'P 1'
#
loop_
_entity.id
_entity.type
_entity.pdbx_description
1 polymer ?
#
loop_
_entity_poly.entity_id
_entity_poly.type
_entity_poly.pdbx_seq_one_letter_code
_entity_poly.pdbx_strand_id
1 'polypeptide(L)'
;MAIKDVATALTMLAMLGMIMGQPGMPKKLEKEHICAGCRATVTEIAKKAGPAHKRFESRVMEVMDEVCKMESFRIYDFPPPTMVQACKVFLGDHEDTVEQSILAQKSDSLETLIDKICWKQTKVCEGVDTTKQERPTVYMDGKPVGAKSEEL
;
A
#
# COMPACT_ATOMS: atom_id res chain seq x y z
N MET A 1 -27.50 58.00 -0.50
CA MET A 1 -26.66 57.15 0.37
C MET A 1 -27.47 55.92 0.71
N ALA A 2 -26.95 54.70 0.45
CA ALA A 2 -27.44 53.38 0.89
C ALA A 2 -27.49 52.34 -0.27
N ILE A 3 -26.34 51.95 -0.84
CA ILE A 3 -26.24 50.71 -1.65
C ILE A 3 -24.87 50.00 -1.44
N LYS A 4 -23.94 50.54 -0.64
CA LYS A 4 -22.56 49.99 -0.56
C LYS A 4 -22.32 48.96 0.55
N ASP A 5 -23.27 48.74 1.46
CA ASP A 5 -22.99 48.00 2.70
C ASP A 5 -23.42 46.52 2.70
N VAL A 6 -24.15 46.05 1.69
CA VAL A 6 -24.65 44.65 1.66
C VAL A 6 -23.64 43.69 1.00
N ALA A 7 -22.89 44.17 0.01
CA ALA A 7 -21.96 43.33 -0.75
C ALA A 7 -20.75 42.86 0.07
N THR A 8 -20.32 43.66 1.05
CA THR A 8 -19.14 43.37 1.88
C THR A 8 -19.42 42.33 2.97
N ALA A 9 -20.67 42.19 3.41
CA ALA A 9 -21.06 41.22 4.44
C ALA A 9 -21.15 39.79 3.89
N LEU A 10 -21.56 39.63 2.61
CA LEU A 10 -21.69 38.31 2.00
C LEU A 10 -20.34 37.60 1.77
N THR A 11 -19.27 38.37 1.57
CA THR A 11 -17.93 37.82 1.33
C THR A 11 -17.25 37.25 2.58
N MET A 12 -17.65 37.64 3.80
CA MET A 12 -17.02 37.11 5.03
C MET A 12 -17.53 35.73 5.48
N LEU A 13 -18.69 35.28 5.00
CA LEU A 13 -19.28 34.00 5.41
C LEU A 13 -18.79 32.78 4.60
N ALA A 14 -18.04 32.99 3.50
CA ALA A 14 -17.52 31.91 2.67
C ALA A 14 -16.17 31.32 3.17
N MET A 15 -15.54 31.92 4.19
CA MET A 15 -14.19 31.51 4.64
C MET A 15 -14.19 30.53 5.84
N LEU A 16 -15.36 30.11 6.34
CA LEU A 16 -15.48 29.28 7.55
C LEU A 16 -15.81 27.79 7.28
N GLY A 17 -15.84 27.34 6.02
CA GLY A 17 -16.41 26.04 5.65
C GLY A 17 -15.46 24.89 5.30
N MET A 18 -14.14 25.08 5.25
CA MET A 18 -13.21 24.03 4.81
C MET A 18 -12.18 23.67 5.87
N ILE A 19 -12.64 23.14 7.01
CA ILE A 19 -11.79 22.24 7.82
C ILE A 19 -12.20 20.81 7.45
N MET A 20 -11.95 20.44 6.19
CA MET A 20 -11.91 19.02 5.84
C MET A 20 -10.70 18.44 6.57
N GLY A 21 -10.94 17.61 7.58
CA GLY A 21 -9.90 16.85 8.26
C GLY A 21 -9.05 16.15 7.22
N GLN A 22 -7.80 16.59 7.09
CA GLN A 22 -6.82 15.88 6.28
C GLN A 22 -6.71 14.46 6.85
N PRO A 23 -6.80 13.41 6.02
CA PRO A 23 -6.40 12.08 6.47
C PRO A 23 -4.96 12.23 6.96
N GLY A 24 -4.75 12.02 8.26
CA GLY A 24 -3.48 12.26 8.92
C GLY A 24 -2.37 11.58 8.11
N MET A 25 -1.40 12.39 7.65
CA MET A 25 -0.22 11.85 6.99
C MET A 25 0.37 10.75 7.87
N PRO A 26 0.70 9.57 7.32
CA PRO A 26 1.25 8.50 8.13
C PRO A 26 2.50 9.00 8.84
N LYS A 27 2.65 8.57 10.10
CA LYS A 27 3.93 8.66 10.83
C LYS A 27 5.04 8.08 9.94
N LYS A 28 6.28 8.51 10.18
CA LYS A 28 7.48 8.00 9.49
C LYS A 28 7.37 6.47 9.32
N LEU A 29 7.62 5.97 8.12
CA LEU A 29 7.61 4.53 7.89
C LEU A 29 8.77 3.88 8.63
N GLU A 30 8.40 3.06 9.61
CA GLU A 30 9.31 2.11 10.25
C GLU A 30 9.59 0.89 9.35
N LYS A 31 10.65 0.15 9.68
CA LYS A 31 11.16 -0.99 8.90
C LYS A 31 10.12 -2.09 8.72
N GLU A 32 9.29 -2.32 9.72
CA GLU A 32 8.19 -3.28 9.73
C GLU A 32 7.18 -2.97 8.61
N HIS A 33 6.89 -1.69 8.37
CA HIS A 33 5.98 -1.27 7.31
C HIS A 33 6.57 -1.54 5.93
N ILE A 34 7.86 -1.26 5.73
CA ILE A 34 8.55 -1.48 4.45
C ILE A 34 8.63 -3.00 4.16
N CYS A 35 8.94 -3.81 5.16
CA CYS A 35 8.94 -5.26 5.02
C CYS A 35 7.55 -5.81 4.66
N ALA A 36 6.49 -5.38 5.37
CA ALA A 36 5.12 -5.76 5.01
C ALA A 36 4.74 -5.27 3.61
N GLY A 37 5.14 -4.04 3.26
CA GLY A 37 4.99 -3.46 1.93
C GLY A 37 5.63 -4.32 0.85
N CYS A 38 6.87 -4.78 1.04
CA CYS A 38 7.54 -5.69 0.11
C CYS A 38 6.76 -6.98 -0.10
N ARG A 39 6.42 -7.68 0.99
CA ARG A 39 5.69 -8.96 0.93
C ARG A 39 4.36 -8.81 0.20
N ALA A 40 3.60 -7.76 0.54
CA ALA A 40 2.31 -7.47 -0.08
C ALA A 40 2.45 -7.10 -1.56
N THR A 41 3.44 -6.27 -1.89
CA THR A 41 3.69 -5.82 -3.27
C THR A 41 4.05 -6.99 -4.17
N VAL A 42 5.00 -7.84 -3.75
CA VAL A 42 5.38 -9.05 -4.50
C VAL A 42 4.20 -9.99 -4.68
N THR A 43 3.39 -10.17 -3.63
CA THR A 43 2.16 -10.98 -3.68
C THR A 43 1.16 -10.47 -4.71
N GLU A 44 0.85 -9.18 -4.67
CA GLU A 44 -0.11 -8.59 -5.59
C GLU A 44 0.40 -8.58 -7.03
N ILE A 45 1.70 -8.35 -7.26
CA ILE A 45 2.27 -8.42 -8.60
C ILE A 45 2.17 -9.85 -9.15
N ALA A 46 2.64 -10.85 -8.41
CA ALA A 46 2.62 -12.25 -8.84
C ALA A 46 1.19 -12.72 -9.14
N LYS A 47 0.22 -12.34 -8.29
CA LYS A 47 -1.19 -12.67 -8.46
C LYS A 47 -1.79 -12.03 -9.71
N LYS A 48 -1.56 -10.74 -9.93
CA LYS A 48 -2.14 -9.99 -11.06
C LYS A 48 -1.45 -10.29 -12.40
N ALA A 49 -0.12 -10.46 -12.40
CA ALA A 49 0.64 -10.79 -13.60
C ALA A 49 0.33 -12.21 -14.11
N GLY A 50 -0.05 -13.12 -13.20
CA GLY A 50 -0.45 -14.48 -13.51
C GLY A 50 0.71 -15.33 -14.03
N PRO A 51 0.42 -16.50 -14.65
CA PRO A 51 1.46 -17.42 -15.11
C PRO A 51 2.27 -16.83 -16.28
N ALA A 52 3.54 -17.24 -16.38
CA ALA A 52 4.43 -16.85 -17.47
C ALA A 52 3.91 -17.40 -18.81
N HIS A 53 3.50 -16.49 -19.70
CA HIS A 53 3.04 -16.79 -21.06
C HIS A 53 3.35 -15.63 -22.00
N LYS A 54 2.79 -15.61 -23.21
CA LYS A 54 2.96 -14.52 -24.17
C LYS A 54 2.62 -13.16 -23.52
N ARG A 55 3.52 -12.19 -23.64
CA ARG A 55 3.44 -10.84 -23.03
C ARG A 55 3.53 -10.80 -21.49
N PHE A 56 4.10 -11.83 -20.85
CA PHE A 56 4.29 -11.82 -19.39
C PHE A 56 5.05 -10.59 -18.93
N GLU A 57 6.14 -10.24 -19.61
CA GLU A 57 6.95 -9.06 -19.31
C GLU A 57 6.15 -7.76 -19.33
N SER A 58 5.43 -7.49 -20.43
CA SER A 58 4.58 -6.31 -20.52
C SER A 58 3.51 -6.25 -19.43
N ARG A 59 2.93 -7.39 -19.04
CA ARG A 59 1.97 -7.43 -17.93
C ARG A 59 2.60 -7.19 -16.58
N VAL A 60 3.82 -7.69 -16.36
CA VAL A 60 4.56 -7.44 -15.11
C VAL A 60 4.78 -5.93 -14.96
N MET A 61 5.25 -5.26 -16.00
CA MET A 61 5.43 -3.80 -15.99
C MET A 61 4.10 -3.06 -15.73
N GLU A 62 3.03 -3.38 -16.46
CA GLU A 62 1.71 -2.77 -16.26
C GLU A 62 1.20 -2.96 -14.82
N VAL A 63 1.39 -4.16 -14.27
CA VAL A 63 0.96 -4.45 -12.90
C VAL A 63 1.82 -3.69 -11.88
N MET A 64 3.12 -3.58 -12.09
CA MET A 64 4.04 -2.84 -11.21
C MET A 64 3.69 -1.35 -11.15
N ASP A 65 3.33 -0.73 -12.28
CA ASP A 65 2.88 0.67 -12.33
C ASP A 65 1.61 0.90 -11.50
N GLU A 66 0.75 -0.12 -11.41
CA GLU A 66 -0.56 0.00 -10.81
C GLU A 66 -0.68 -0.60 -9.41
N VAL A 67 0.32 -1.35 -8.92
CA VAL A 67 0.18 -2.13 -7.69
C VAL A 67 0.04 -1.23 -6.45
N CYS A 68 0.70 -0.07 -6.43
CA CYS A 68 0.69 0.85 -5.29
C CYS A 68 -0.61 1.68 -5.12
N LYS A 69 -1.77 1.01 -5.14
CA LYS A 69 -3.12 1.59 -4.95
C LYS A 69 -3.78 0.98 -3.70
N MET A 70 -4.70 1.71 -3.07
CA MET A 70 -5.33 1.28 -1.80
C MET A 70 -6.08 -0.05 -1.93
N GLU A 71 -6.66 -0.32 -3.10
CA GLU A 71 -7.39 -1.53 -3.43
C GLU A 71 -6.54 -2.78 -3.32
N SER A 72 -5.24 -2.67 -3.66
CA SER A 72 -4.28 -3.77 -3.60
C SER A 72 -3.97 -4.19 -2.17
N PHE A 73 -4.20 -3.34 -1.16
CA PHE A 73 -3.66 -3.56 0.20
C PHE A 73 -4.72 -3.66 1.31
N ARG A 74 -5.97 -3.97 0.97
CA ARG A 74 -7.09 -3.99 1.92
C ARG A 74 -7.00 -5.05 3.01
N ILE A 75 -6.31 -6.15 2.75
CA ILE A 75 -6.29 -7.35 3.60
C ILE A 75 -4.92 -7.61 4.26
N TYR A 76 -4.03 -6.61 4.24
CA TYR A 76 -2.66 -6.75 4.71
C TYR A 76 -2.45 -6.15 6.10
N ASP A 77 -1.24 -6.33 6.62
CA ASP A 77 -0.89 -6.14 8.03
C ASP A 77 -1.07 -4.71 8.54
N PHE A 78 -0.99 -3.70 7.66
CA PHE A 78 -1.18 -2.30 8.01
C PHE A 78 -2.32 -1.64 7.20
N PRO A 79 -2.88 -0.52 7.68
CA PRO A 79 -3.94 0.18 6.95
C PRO A 79 -3.51 0.57 5.53
N PRO A 80 -4.42 0.59 4.55
CA PRO A 80 -4.08 0.83 3.14
C PRO A 80 -3.23 2.08 2.87
N PRO A 81 -3.46 3.25 3.52
CA PRO A 81 -2.59 4.41 3.31
C PRO A 81 -1.12 4.14 3.65
N THR A 82 -0.85 3.44 4.76
CA THR A 82 0.49 3.05 5.20
C THR A 82 1.10 2.06 4.21
N MET A 83 0.34 1.05 3.78
CA MET A 83 0.80 0.03 2.83
C MET A 83 1.10 0.61 1.45
N VAL A 84 0.28 1.55 0.96
CA VAL A 84 0.53 2.26 -0.30
C VAL A 84 1.84 3.04 -0.21
N GLN A 85 2.09 3.73 0.91
CA GLN A 85 3.34 4.46 1.08
C GLN A 85 4.53 3.50 1.18
N ALA A 86 4.39 2.37 1.87
CA ALA A 86 5.41 1.32 1.92
C ALA A 86 5.72 0.73 0.54
N CYS A 87 4.69 0.46 -0.27
CA CYS A 87 4.83 0.00 -1.65
C CYS A 87 5.62 1.00 -2.49
N LYS A 88 5.28 2.29 -2.41
CA LYS A 88 5.95 3.34 -3.18
C LYS A 88 7.42 3.50 -2.79
N VAL A 89 7.72 3.45 -1.50
CA VAL A 89 9.11 3.47 -1.01
C VAL A 89 9.86 2.23 -1.49
N PHE A 90 9.27 1.05 -1.30
CA PHE A 90 9.87 -0.21 -1.71
C PHE A 90 10.17 -0.29 -3.20
N LEU A 91 9.19 0.00 -4.07
CA LEU A 91 9.41 -0.01 -5.51
C LEU A 91 10.34 1.12 -5.94
N GLY A 92 10.22 2.33 -5.38
CA GLY A 92 11.13 3.42 -5.71
C GLY A 92 12.61 3.08 -5.51
N ASP A 93 12.93 2.23 -4.53
CA ASP A 93 14.30 1.82 -4.22
C ASP A 93 14.71 0.51 -4.92
N HIS A 94 13.75 -0.34 -5.33
CA HIS A 94 14.00 -1.74 -5.70
C HIS A 94 13.26 -2.24 -6.94
N GLU A 95 12.66 -1.37 -7.75
CA GLU A 95 11.87 -1.70 -8.94
C GLU A 95 12.58 -2.73 -9.84
N ASP A 96 13.80 -2.43 -10.28
CA ASP A 96 14.61 -3.31 -11.15
C ASP A 96 14.81 -4.72 -10.55
N THR A 97 15.02 -4.80 -9.23
CA THR A 97 15.22 -6.08 -8.54
C THR A 97 13.93 -6.90 -8.53
N VAL A 98 12.79 -6.24 -8.31
CA VAL A 98 11.47 -6.87 -8.33
C VAL A 98 11.16 -7.37 -9.73
N GLU A 99 11.30 -6.52 -10.75
CA GLU A 99 11.03 -6.87 -12.14
C GLU A 99 11.85 -8.09 -12.57
N GLN A 100 13.18 -8.01 -12.44
CA GLN A 100 14.08 -9.09 -12.87
C GLN A 100 13.78 -10.41 -12.14
N SER A 101 13.47 -10.36 -10.84
CA SER A 101 13.16 -11.57 -10.08
C SER A 101 11.84 -12.20 -10.47
N ILE A 102 10.82 -11.40 -10.79
CA ILE A 102 9.51 -11.91 -11.24
C ILE A 102 9.63 -12.46 -12.67
N LEU A 103 10.33 -11.77 -13.57
CA LEU A 103 10.57 -12.25 -14.93
C LEU A 103 11.39 -13.54 -14.96
N ALA A 104 12.34 -13.67 -14.04
CA ALA A 104 13.16 -14.86 -13.92
C ALA A 104 12.47 -16.01 -13.17
N GLN A 105 11.24 -15.86 -12.66
CA GLN A 105 10.58 -16.91 -11.90
C GLN A 105 10.32 -18.13 -12.79
N LYS A 106 10.88 -19.28 -12.42
CA LYS A 106 10.71 -20.54 -13.14
C LYS A 106 9.93 -21.52 -12.27
N SER A 107 8.63 -21.27 -12.12
CA SER A 107 7.70 -22.05 -11.28
C SER A 107 7.99 -22.07 -9.77
N ASP A 108 8.74 -21.08 -9.28
CA ASP A 108 8.95 -20.87 -7.86
C ASP A 108 7.62 -20.59 -7.14
N SER A 109 7.46 -21.10 -5.92
CA SER A 109 6.28 -20.80 -5.11
C SER A 109 6.29 -19.31 -4.72
N LEU A 110 5.10 -18.73 -4.50
CA LEU A 110 4.99 -17.34 -4.08
C LEU A 110 5.85 -17.04 -2.84
N GLU A 111 5.85 -17.93 -1.83
CA GLU A 111 6.68 -17.78 -0.64
C GLU A 111 8.18 -17.73 -0.95
N THR A 112 8.66 -18.57 -1.87
CA THR A 112 10.08 -18.55 -2.27
C THR A 112 10.45 -17.28 -3.03
N LEU A 113 9.54 -16.74 -3.82
CA LEU A 113 9.72 -15.47 -4.52
C LEU A 113 9.79 -14.30 -3.52
N ILE A 114 8.86 -14.28 -2.56
CA ILE A 114 8.82 -13.27 -1.48
C ILE A 114 10.10 -13.33 -0.64
N ASP A 115 10.54 -14.52 -0.21
CA ASP A 115 11.80 -14.70 0.54
C ASP A 115 13.02 -14.20 -0.27
N LYS A 116 13.10 -14.59 -1.54
CA LYS A 116 14.16 -14.16 -2.45
C LYS A 116 14.24 -12.64 -2.58
N ILE A 117 13.11 -11.98 -2.83
CA ILE A 117 13.09 -10.53 -3.04
C ILE A 117 13.26 -9.79 -1.71
N CYS A 118 12.41 -10.06 -0.71
CA CYS A 118 12.30 -9.24 0.49
C CYS A 118 13.39 -9.49 1.55
N TRP A 119 13.90 -10.74 1.66
CA TRP A 119 14.96 -11.07 2.62
C TRP A 119 16.33 -11.15 1.98
N LYS A 120 16.46 -11.80 0.80
CA LYS A 120 17.78 -12.10 0.24
C LYS A 120 18.35 -10.97 -0.62
N GLN A 121 17.57 -10.46 -1.58
CA GLN A 121 18.07 -9.48 -2.55
C GLN A 121 18.00 -8.05 -2.01
N THR A 122 16.82 -7.60 -1.56
CA THR A 122 16.62 -6.22 -1.10
C THR A 122 16.93 -6.03 0.39
N LYS A 123 16.85 -7.12 1.17
CA LYS A 123 17.09 -7.15 2.62
C LYS A 123 16.19 -6.22 3.45
N VAL A 124 15.09 -5.72 2.88
CA VAL A 124 14.15 -4.83 3.58
C VAL A 124 13.52 -5.48 4.80
N CYS A 125 13.40 -6.81 4.80
CA CYS A 125 12.87 -7.60 5.92
C CYS A 125 13.94 -8.10 6.91
N GLU A 126 15.22 -7.79 6.71
CA GLU A 126 16.29 -8.28 7.59
C GLU A 126 16.09 -7.76 9.02
N GLY A 127 16.03 -8.64 10.03
CA GLY A 127 15.86 -8.25 11.43
C GLY A 127 14.46 -7.72 11.80
N VAL A 128 13.46 -7.86 10.91
CA VAL A 128 12.05 -7.58 11.23
C VAL A 128 11.40 -8.82 11.84
N ASP A 129 10.69 -8.66 12.96
CA ASP A 129 9.88 -9.72 13.56
C ASP A 129 8.48 -9.72 12.93
N THR A 130 8.23 -10.66 12.03
CA THR A 130 6.95 -10.78 11.31
C THR A 130 5.85 -11.51 12.11
N THR A 131 6.11 -11.90 13.37
CA THR A 131 5.17 -12.70 14.18
C THR A 131 4.27 -11.87 15.10
N LYS A 132 4.60 -10.59 15.34
CA LYS A 132 3.98 -9.75 16.39
C LYS A 132 2.85 -8.82 15.93
N GLN A 133 2.22 -9.07 14.79
CA GLN A 133 1.37 -8.06 14.16
C GLN A 133 -0.11 -8.22 14.53
N GLU A 134 -0.59 -7.34 15.42
CA GLU A 134 -2.03 -7.14 15.66
C GLU A 134 -2.65 -6.48 14.44
N ARG A 135 -3.61 -7.16 13.81
CA ARG A 135 -4.37 -6.58 12.69
C ARG A 135 -5.13 -5.35 13.20
N PRO A 136 -4.97 -4.17 12.59
CA PRO A 136 -5.73 -2.99 13.01
C PRO A 136 -7.22 -3.26 12.81
N THR A 137 -8.01 -3.07 13.87
CA THR A 137 -9.48 -3.12 13.79
C THR A 137 -9.96 -1.95 12.94
N VAL A 138 -10.41 -2.22 11.72
CA VAL A 138 -11.01 -1.23 10.84
C VAL A 138 -12.46 -1.01 11.29
N TYR A 139 -12.85 0.23 11.57
CA TYR A 139 -14.24 0.58 11.86
C TYR A 139 -14.88 1.22 10.63
N MET A 140 -16.02 0.70 10.16
CA MET A 140 -16.91 1.37 9.21
C MET A 140 -18.25 1.63 9.90
N ASP A 141 -18.75 2.86 9.80
CA ASP A 141 -20.03 3.29 10.40
C ASP A 141 -20.14 3.02 11.92
N GLY A 142 -19.03 3.20 12.65
CA GLY A 142 -18.98 2.97 14.11
C GLY A 142 -19.02 1.50 14.53
N LYS A 143 -18.92 0.56 13.58
CA LYS A 143 -18.83 -0.89 13.85
C LYS A 143 -17.48 -1.44 13.40
N PRO A 144 -16.82 -2.28 14.22
CA PRO A 144 -15.60 -2.95 13.78
C PRO A 144 -15.95 -3.93 12.65
N VAL A 145 -15.32 -3.75 11.50
CA VAL A 145 -15.34 -4.70 10.39
C VAL A 145 -14.23 -5.69 10.68
N GLY A 146 -14.54 -6.70 11.49
CA GLY A 146 -13.59 -7.75 11.84
C GLY A 146 -13.31 -8.63 10.62
N ALA A 147 -12.08 -8.57 10.10
CA ALA A 147 -11.51 -9.69 9.37
C ALA A 147 -11.33 -10.82 10.39
N LYS A 148 -12.32 -11.72 10.44
CA LYS A 148 -12.35 -12.87 11.34
C LYS A 148 -10.99 -13.58 11.36
N SER A 149 -10.30 -13.49 12.48
CA SER A 149 -9.54 -14.59 13.02
C SER A 149 -10.53 -15.54 13.69
N GLU A 150 -10.89 -16.61 12.99
CA GLU A 150 -11.29 -17.90 13.60
C GLU A 150 -10.24 -18.86 13.02
N GLU A 151 -9.07 -19.02 13.63
CA GLU A 151 -8.75 -20.00 14.68
C GLU A 151 -9.46 -21.35 14.48
N LEU A 152 -8.62 -22.32 14.06
CA LEU A 152 -8.64 -23.78 14.24
C LEU A 152 -9.96 -24.48 14.57
#